data_AF-A0A969ECB5-F1
#
_entry.id   AF-A0A969ECB5-F1
#
_cell.length_a   1.000
_cell.length_b   1.000
_cell.length_c   1.000
_cell.angle_alpha   90.00
_cell.angle_beta   90.00
_cell.angle_gamma   90.00
#
_symmetry.space_group_name_H-M   'P 1'
#
loop_
_entity.id
_entity.type
_entity.pdbx_description
1 polymer ?
#
loop_
_entity_poly.entity_id
_entity_poly.type
_entity_poly.pdbx_seq_one_letter_code
_entity_poly.pdbx_strand_id
1 'polypeptide(L)'
;SIRDRQTYYEALDYLTKRLSSMSMNEAIKIHTICLLKYLQSCPEPQTRLLILSDGASYHRSAKVKTFLVQVNGGLPPQDWKITCIRLAPNAPEQNPVEDIWL
;
A
#
# COMPACT_ATOMS: atom_id res chain seq x y z
N SER A 1 -6.76 -30.10 3.04
CA SER A 1 -7.63 -28.98 2.69
C SER A 1 -6.85 -27.70 2.92
N ILE A 2 -6.18 -27.21 1.89
CA ILE A 2 -5.49 -25.92 1.94
C ILE A 2 -6.62 -24.92 1.65
N ARG A 3 -7.14 -24.26 2.69
CA ARG A 3 -7.99 -23.08 2.48
C ARG A 3 -7.14 -22.09 1.69
N ASP A 4 -7.54 -21.79 0.46
CA ASP A 4 -7.06 -20.62 -0.26
C ASP A 4 -7.33 -19.41 0.61
N ARG A 5 -6.32 -18.96 1.35
CA ARG A 5 -6.38 -17.72 2.12
C ARG A 5 -6.27 -16.61 1.09
N GLN A 6 -7.37 -15.93 0.80
CA GLN A 6 -7.30 -14.74 -0.03
C GLN A 6 -6.85 -13.59 0.85
N THR A 7 -5.71 -12.96 0.54
CA THR A 7 -5.29 -11.74 1.23
C THR A 7 -5.91 -10.55 0.51
N TYR A 8 -6.72 -9.81 1.25
CA TYR A 8 -7.31 -8.57 0.79
C TYR A 8 -6.37 -7.42 1.11
N TYR A 9 -6.11 -6.60 0.10
CA TYR A 9 -5.37 -5.36 0.26
C TYR A 9 -6.33 -4.21 0.00
N GLU A 10 -6.41 -3.31 0.96
CA GLU A 10 -7.30 -2.16 0.88
C GLU A 10 -6.49 -0.87 0.98
N ALA A 11 -6.87 0.09 0.16
CA ALA A 11 -6.34 1.45 0.21
C ALA A 11 -7.52 2.41 0.29
N LEU A 12 -7.55 3.23 1.34
CA LEU A 12 -8.52 4.31 1.49
C LEU A 12 -7.92 5.59 0.94
N ASP A 13 -8.54 6.16 -0.09
CA ASP A 13 -8.30 7.54 -0.46
C ASP A 13 -8.95 8.45 0.59
N TYR A 14 -8.12 9.16 1.35
CA TYR A 14 -8.59 10.00 2.45
C TYR A 14 -9.37 11.24 1.99
N LEU A 15 -9.11 11.75 0.78
CA LEU A 15 -9.77 12.93 0.23
C LEU A 15 -11.13 12.58 -0.36
N THR A 16 -11.20 11.50 -1.15
CA THR A 16 -12.44 11.09 -1.81
C THR A 16 -13.27 10.12 -0.98
N LYS A 17 -12.72 9.62 0.14
CA LYS A 17 -13.30 8.56 0.99
C LYS A 17 -13.60 7.26 0.22
N ARG A 18 -12.92 7.03 -0.90
CA ARG A 18 -13.07 5.82 -1.70
C ARG A 18 -12.15 4.72 -1.20
N LEU A 19 -12.73 3.57 -0.91
CA LEU A 19 -11.99 2.35 -0.62
C LEU A 19 -11.72 1.60 -1.92
N SER A 20 -10.44 1.33 -2.20
CA SER A 20 -10.03 0.45 -3.29
C SER A 20 -9.59 -0.88 -2.70
N SER A 21 -10.33 -1.94 -2.99
CA SER A 21 -10.02 -3.29 -2.54
C SER A 21 -9.45 -4.11 -3.71
N MET A 22 -8.30 -4.74 -3.51
CA MET A 22 -7.75 -5.72 -4.43
C MET A 22 -7.62 -7.06 -3.71
N SER A 23 -8.20 -8.10 -4.30
CA SER A 23 -7.94 -9.46 -3.85
C SER A 23 -6.74 -10.03 -4.61
N MET A 24 -5.75 -10.57 -3.90
CA MET A 24 -4.60 -11.21 -4.51
C MET A 24 -4.45 -12.65 -4.02
N ASN A 25 -4.12 -13.56 -4.94
CA ASN A 25 -3.85 -14.95 -4.58
C ASN A 25 -2.45 -15.06 -3.93
N GLU A 26 -2.33 -15.85 -2.86
CA GLU A 26 -1.18 -15.93 -1.95
C GLU A 26 0.14 -16.36 -2.62
N ALA A 27 0.07 -16.93 -3.82
CA ALA A 27 1.22 -17.52 -4.51
C ALA A 27 2.33 -16.51 -4.91
N ILE A 28 2.12 -15.20 -4.79
CA ILE A 28 3.06 -14.18 -5.26
C ILE A 28 3.61 -13.34 -4.10
N LYS A 29 4.85 -13.59 -3.68
CA LYS A 29 5.60 -12.83 -2.63
C LYS A 29 5.87 -11.34 -2.96
N ILE A 30 5.17 -10.74 -3.92
CA ILE A 30 5.36 -9.39 -4.48
C ILE A 30 4.08 -8.54 -4.29
N HIS A 31 3.13 -8.97 -3.46
CA HIS A 31 1.82 -8.33 -3.32
C HIS A 31 1.85 -6.81 -3.10
N THR A 32 2.70 -6.31 -2.19
CA THR A 32 2.79 -4.86 -1.93
C THR A 32 3.19 -4.07 -3.18
N ILE A 33 4.17 -4.55 -3.96
CA ILE A 33 4.58 -3.84 -5.19
C ILE A 33 3.48 -3.92 -6.25
N CYS A 34 2.80 -5.06 -6.38
CA CYS A 34 1.69 -5.19 -7.31
C CYS A 34 0.53 -4.26 -6.96
N LEU A 35 0.18 -4.15 -5.67
CA LEU A 35 -0.81 -3.20 -5.18
C LEU A 35 -0.42 -1.75 -5.53
N LEU A 36 0.82 -1.35 -5.25
CA LEU A 36 1.29 0.01 -5.55
C LEU A 36 1.21 0.32 -7.05
N LYS A 37 1.60 -0.64 -7.91
CA LYS A 37 1.47 -0.50 -9.37
C LYS A 37 0.02 -0.40 -9.81
N TYR A 38 -0.87 -1.20 -9.21
CA TYR A 38 -2.30 -1.15 -9.49
C TYR A 38 -2.86 0.24 -9.14
N LEU A 39 -2.57 0.75 -7.93
CA LEU A 39 -2.99 2.08 -7.49
C LEU A 39 -2.45 3.20 -8.38
N GLN A 40 -1.21 3.07 -8.89
CA GLN A 40 -0.65 4.03 -9.86
C GLN A 40 -1.31 3.96 -11.23
N SER A 41 -1.90 2.82 -11.61
CA SER A 41 -2.60 2.64 -12.89
C SER A 41 -4.04 3.17 -12.86
N CYS A 42 -4.56 3.52 -11.69
CA CYS A 42 -5.89 4.09 -11.55
C CYS A 42 -5.94 5.48 -12.22
N PRO A 43 -6.99 5.77 -13.01
CA PRO A 43 -7.06 6.91 -13.93
C PRO A 43 -7.24 8.30 -13.26
N GLU A 44 -7.16 8.39 -11.93
CA GLU A 44 -7.32 9.65 -11.22
C GLU A 44 -6.19 10.62 -11.61
N PRO A 45 -6.51 11.86 -12.07
CA PRO A 45 -5.52 12.77 -12.57
C PRO A 45 -4.69 13.34 -11.41
N GLN A 46 -3.41 12.94 -11.34
CA GLN A 46 -2.36 13.40 -10.39
C GLN A 46 -2.15 12.57 -9.10
N THR A 47 -2.35 11.25 -9.13
CA THR A 47 -2.23 10.40 -7.93
C THR A 47 -0.78 10.25 -7.43
N ARG A 48 -0.28 11.23 -6.67
CA ARG A 48 0.77 10.97 -5.67
C ARG A 48 0.15 10.09 -4.61
N LEU A 49 0.66 8.87 -4.46
CA LEU A 49 0.14 7.92 -3.50
C LEU A 49 0.72 8.19 -2.12
N LEU A 50 -0.13 8.43 -1.14
CA LEU A 50 0.24 8.40 0.28
C LEU A 50 -0.24 7.07 0.87
N ILE A 51 0.69 6.24 1.31
CA ILE A 51 0.42 4.91 1.84
C ILE A 51 0.74 4.92 3.33
N LEU A 52 -0.29 4.75 4.17
CA LEU A 52 -0.13 4.50 5.59
C LEU A 52 -0.01 2.98 5.79
N SER A 53 0.99 2.53 6.56
CA SER A 53 1.16 1.10 6.86
C SER A 53 1.58 0.88 8.30
N ASP A 54 1.15 -0.25 8.87
CA ASP A 54 1.51 -0.75 10.20
C ASP A 54 3.01 -1.09 10.37
N GLY A 55 3.77 -1.06 9.28
CA GLY A 55 5.19 -1.38 9.28
C GLY A 55 5.50 -2.89 9.29
N ALA A 56 4.56 -3.74 8.87
CA ALA A 56 4.80 -5.17 8.70
C ALA A 56 6.05 -5.46 7.84
N SER A 57 6.70 -6.59 8.10
CA SER A 57 8.02 -6.91 7.53
C SER A 57 8.02 -6.97 6.00
N TYR A 58 6.90 -7.38 5.38
CA TYR A 58 6.76 -7.44 3.92
C TYR A 58 6.68 -6.05 3.27
N HIS A 59 6.04 -5.06 3.91
CA HIS A 59 6.07 -3.65 3.49
C HIS A 59 7.48 -3.05 3.54
N ARG A 60 8.35 -3.59 4.38
CA ARG A 60 9.74 -3.11 4.59
C ARG A 60 10.80 -3.94 3.86
N SER A 61 10.39 -4.88 3.02
CA SER A 61 11.31 -5.75 2.30
C SER A 61 12.25 -4.96 1.38
N ALA A 62 13.44 -5.50 1.13
CA ALA A 62 14.42 -4.89 0.23
C ALA A 62 13.82 -4.62 -1.16
N LYS A 63 12.99 -5.54 -1.66
CA LYS A 63 12.29 -5.38 -2.95
C LYS A 63 11.39 -4.15 -2.98
N VAL A 64 10.61 -3.91 -1.93
CA VAL A 64 9.74 -2.73 -1.83
C VAL A 64 10.57 -1.45 -1.80
N LYS A 65 11.66 -1.43 -1.01
CA LYS A 65 12.58 -0.28 -0.96
C LYS A 65 13.19 0.01 -2.33
N THR A 66 13.70 -1.00 -3.03
CA THR A 66 14.24 -0.85 -4.38
C THR A 66 13.19 -0.31 -5.35
N PHE A 67 11.96 -0.81 -5.30
CA PHE A 67 10.87 -0.30 -6.12
C PHE A 67 10.55 1.17 -5.84
N LEU A 68 10.48 1.57 -4.56
CA LEU A 68 10.25 2.98 -4.20
C LEU A 68 11.39 3.89 -4.68
N VAL A 69 12.64 3.43 -4.61
CA VAL A 69 13.79 4.16 -5.18
C VAL A 69 13.68 4.28 -6.70
N GLN A 70 13.22 3.25 -7.41
CA GLN A 70 13.00 3.33 -8.87
C GLN A 70 11.90 4.32 -9.23
N VAL A 71 10.83 4.37 -8.43
CA VAL A 71 9.67 5.24 -8.70
C VAL A 71 9.94 6.71 -8.36
N ASN A 72 10.65 6.97 -7.25
CA ASN A 72 10.92 8.31 -6.74
C ASN A 72 12.33 8.83 -7.05
N GLY A 73 13.21 8.00 -7.61
CA GLY A 73 14.62 8.31 -7.81
C GLY A 73 14.82 9.58 -8.63
N GLY A 74 15.69 10.47 -8.15
CA GLY A 74 15.96 11.76 -8.78
C GLY A 74 14.89 12.83 -8.54
N LEU A 75 13.80 12.52 -7.83
CA LEU A 75 12.79 13.50 -7.43
C LEU A 75 13.05 13.98 -6.00
N PRO A 76 12.88 15.29 -5.73
CA PRO A 76 12.89 15.78 -4.37
C PRO A 76 11.64 15.27 -3.63
N PRO A 77 11.66 15.22 -2.28
CA PRO A 77 10.56 14.64 -1.49
C PRO A 77 9.17 15.22 -1.79
N GLN A 78 9.07 16.51 -2.09
CA GLN A 78 7.79 17.14 -2.45
C GLN A 78 7.16 16.59 -3.74
N ASP A 79 7.97 15.99 -4.61
CA ASP A 79 7.56 15.50 -5.93
C ASP A 79 7.52 13.96 -5.98
N TRP A 80 7.66 13.28 -4.83
CA TRP A 80 7.55 11.83 -4.79
C TRP A 80 6.19 11.34 -5.27
N LYS A 81 6.23 10.34 -6.16
CA LYS A 81 5.04 9.69 -6.72
C LYS A 81 4.40 8.72 -5.73
N ILE A 82 5.20 8.12 -4.84
CA ILE A 82 4.72 7.27 -3.75
C ILE A 82 5.43 7.67 -2.46
N THR A 83 4.66 8.02 -1.44
CA THR A 83 5.15 8.24 -0.08
C THR A 83 4.58 7.16 0.82
N CYS A 84 5.43 6.38 1.48
CA CYS A 84 5.00 5.42 2.50
C CYS A 84 5.28 5.98 3.90
N ILE A 85 4.24 6.21 4.69
CA ILE A 85 4.33 6.56 6.09
C ILE A 85 4.10 5.30 6.92
N ARG A 86 4.99 5.09 7.88
CA ARG A 86 4.87 4.02 8.85
C ARG A 86 4.13 4.56 10.08
N LEU A 87 3.04 3.89 10.44
CA LEU A 87 2.28 4.14 11.67
C LEU A 87 3.07 3.66 12.90
N ALA A 88 2.66 4.11 14.09
CA ALA A 88 3.28 3.64 15.32
C ALA A 88 3.04 2.13 15.49
N PRO A 89 4.04 1.36 15.95
CA PRO A 89 3.86 -0.06 16.20
C PRO A 89 2.82 -0.27 17.32
N ASN A 90 1.99 -1.31 17.19
CA ASN A 90 0.95 -1.70 18.16
C ASN A 90 -0.13 -0.62 18.41
N ALA A 91 -0.38 0.25 17.43
CA ALA A 91 -1.43 1.26 17.48
C ALA A 91 -2.49 1.02 16.39
N PRO A 92 -3.26 -0.10 16.47
CA PRO A 92 -4.28 -0.44 15.47
C PRO A 92 -5.32 0.67 15.28
N GLU A 93 -5.60 1.47 16.31
CA GLU A 93 -6.48 2.65 16.25
C GLU A 93 -5.99 3.75 15.29
N GLN A 94 -4.72 3.70 14.87
CA GLN A 94 -4.16 4.61 13.87
C GLN A 94 -4.33 4.11 12.43
N ASN A 95 -4.75 2.86 12.25
CA ASN A 95 -5.01 2.28 10.95
C ASN A 95 -6.53 2.28 10.68
N PRO A 96 -7.07 3.30 9.97
CA PRO A 96 -8.51 3.43 9.75
C PRO A 96 -9.11 2.30 8.91
N VAL A 97 -8.27 1.47 8.28
CA VAL A 97 -8.71 0.25 7.61
C VAL A 97 -9.17 -0.80 8.64
N GLU A 98 -8.57 -0.88 9.83
CA GLU A 98 -9.00 -1.85 10.87
C GLU A 98 -10.46 -1.63 11.27
N ASP A 99 -10.94 -0.38 11.29
CA ASP A 99 -12.35 -0.04 11.58
C ASP A 99 -13.32 -0.48 10.47
N ILE A 100 -12.84 -0.75 9.26
CA ILE A 100 -13.64 -1.28 8.14
C ILE A 100 -13.81 -2.80 8.26
N TRP A 101 -12.86 -3.49 8.90
CA TRP A 101 -12.87 -4.96 9.06
C TRP A 101 -13.62 -5.45 10.31
N LEU A 102 -14.12 -4.55 11.17
CA LEU A 102 -14.88 -4.88 12.38
C LEU A 102 -16.35 -5.23 12.09
#